data_AF-A0A5C3LLB2-F1
#
_entry.id   AF-A0A5C3LLB2-F1
#
_cell.length_a   1.000
_cell.length_b   1.000
_cell.length_c   1.000
_cell.angle_alpha   90.00
_cell.angle_beta   90.00
_cell.angle_gamma   90.00
#
_symmetry.space_group_name_H-M   'P 1'
#
loop_
_entity.id
_entity.type
_entity.pdbx_description
1 polymer ?
#
loop_
_entity_poly.entity_id
_entity_poly.type
_entity_poly.pdbx_seq_one_letter_code
_entity_poly.pdbx_strand_id
1 'polypeptide(L)'
;MSNTVYYRLTNAFNGTSKALDTNNDRSGSVHMADTGNFSGQYWKLVPVAGSSSKFYLRNTYLGDDFSLDVINDGTNDQVHLAATGNFTGQFWTLNRISVNGTTFKLTNDFTGPNKFLDATR
;
A
#
# COMPACT_ATOMS: atom_id res chain seq x y z
N MET A 1 -8.26 -24.34 4.76
CA MET A 1 -7.07 -23.46 4.70
C MET A 1 -7.46 -22.25 3.88
N SER A 2 -7.27 -21.04 4.40
CA SER A 2 -7.49 -19.81 3.61
C SER A 2 -6.26 -19.58 2.75
N ASN A 3 -6.41 -19.51 1.43
CA ASN A 3 -5.31 -19.10 0.55
C ASN A 3 -5.02 -17.61 0.78
N THR A 4 -3.82 -17.29 1.26
CA THR A 4 -3.36 -15.91 1.31
C THR A 4 -3.03 -15.45 -0.10
N VAL A 5 -3.72 -14.41 -0.57
CA VAL A 5 -3.47 -13.78 -1.87
C VAL A 5 -2.57 -12.57 -1.68
N TYR A 6 -1.51 -12.49 -2.49
CA TYR A 6 -0.63 -11.34 -2.56
C TYR A 6 -0.77 -10.65 -3.91
N TYR A 7 -0.63 -9.34 -3.89
CA TYR A 7 -0.71 -8.48 -5.04
C TYR A 7 0.62 -7.78 -5.25
N ARG A 8 0.94 -7.51 -6.52
CA ARG A 8 2.01 -6.57 -6.88
C ARG A 8 1.34 -5.26 -7.26
N LEU A 9 1.78 -4.17 -6.63
CA LEU A 9 1.23 -2.83 -6.90
C LEU A 9 2.12 -2.12 -7.92
N THR A 10 1.61 -1.96 -9.13
CA THR A 10 2.25 -1.20 -10.21
C THR A 10 1.45 0.08 -10.46
N ASN A 11 2.03 1.06 -11.17
CA ASN A 11 1.33 2.28 -11.54
C ASN A 11 1.39 2.52 -13.06
N ALA A 12 0.54 3.42 -13.56
CA ALA A 12 0.49 3.73 -14.99
C ALA A 12 1.69 4.55 -15.50
N PHE A 13 2.36 5.28 -14.61
CA PHE A 13 3.48 6.15 -14.94
C PHE A 13 4.76 5.36 -15.28
N ASN A 14 5.12 4.40 -14.45
CA ASN A 14 6.26 3.51 -14.65
C ASN A 14 5.90 2.24 -15.44
N GLY A 15 4.59 1.95 -15.60
CA GLY A 15 4.11 0.72 -16.21
C GLY A 15 4.33 -0.50 -15.32
N THR A 16 4.17 -1.69 -15.91
CA THR A 16 4.29 -2.97 -15.18
C THR A 16 5.73 -3.42 -14.95
N SER A 17 6.73 -2.67 -15.42
CA SER A 17 8.14 -2.97 -15.18
C SER A 17 8.61 -2.51 -13.81
N LYS A 18 7.89 -1.59 -13.15
CA LYS A 18 8.19 -1.17 -11.77
C LYS A 18 7.03 -1.50 -10.82
N ALA A 19 7.38 -1.89 -9.60
CA ALA A 19 6.41 -2.19 -8.55
C ALA A 19 6.78 -1.50 -7.23
N LEU A 20 5.77 -1.20 -6.41
CA LEU A 20 5.98 -0.73 -5.05
C LEU A 20 6.69 -1.81 -4.25
N ASP A 21 7.85 -1.45 -3.71
CA ASP A 21 8.78 -2.32 -3.00
C ASP A 21 9.12 -1.70 -1.64
N THR A 22 9.54 -2.54 -0.70
CA THR A 22 10.13 -2.11 0.57
C THR A 22 11.65 -2.13 0.46
N ASN A 23 12.33 -1.18 1.11
CA ASN A 23 13.78 -1.27 1.25
C ASN A 23 14.18 -2.53 2.03
N ASN A 24 15.23 -3.20 1.57
CA ASN A 24 15.80 -4.40 2.18
C ASN A 24 16.69 -4.10 3.40
N ASP A 25 16.48 -2.95 4.05
CA ASP A 25 17.18 -2.48 5.25
C ASP A 25 16.31 -2.56 6.51
N ARG A 26 15.06 -3.02 6.36
CA ARG A 26 14.02 -3.08 7.39
C ARG A 26 13.63 -1.72 8.00
N SER A 27 13.94 -0.60 7.34
CA SER A 27 13.56 0.75 7.76
C SER A 27 12.05 1.02 7.63
N GLY A 28 11.34 0.22 6.82
CA GLY A 28 9.96 0.46 6.44
C GLY A 28 9.79 1.47 5.31
N SER A 29 10.88 2.03 4.78
CA SER A 29 10.84 2.88 3.60
C SER A 29 10.35 2.10 2.38
N VAL A 30 9.60 2.76 1.50
CA VAL A 30 9.06 2.17 0.27
C VAL A 30 9.48 2.97 -0.96
N HIS A 31 9.59 2.31 -2.10
CA HIS A 31 9.98 2.92 -3.37
C HIS A 31 9.45 2.11 -4.57
N MET A 32 9.56 2.66 -5.77
CA MET A 32 9.28 1.90 -7.01
C MET A 32 10.57 1.20 -7.48
N ALA A 33 10.57 -0.14 -7.55
CA ALA A 33 11.71 -0.96 -7.95
C ALA A 33 11.41 -1.80 -9.20
N ASP A 34 12.44 -2.36 -9.85
CA ASP A 34 12.24 -3.31 -10.96
C ASP A 34 11.42 -4.51 -10.52
N THR A 35 10.40 -4.83 -11.31
CA THR A 35 9.48 -5.91 -11.02
C THR A 35 10.22 -7.24 -11.04
N GLY A 36 10.08 -8.01 -9.97
CA GLY A 36 10.72 -9.31 -9.82
C GLY A 36 10.12 -10.13 -8.68
N ASN A 37 10.65 -11.32 -8.47
CA ASN A 37 10.17 -12.22 -7.41
C ASN A 37 10.78 -11.86 -6.05
N PHE A 38 10.49 -10.65 -5.58
CA PHE A 38 10.98 -10.12 -4.31
C PHE A 38 9.83 -10.04 -3.29
N SER A 39 10.10 -10.49 -2.06
CA SER A 39 9.12 -10.42 -0.96
C SER A 39 8.68 -8.98 -0.66
N GLY A 40 9.56 -8.02 -0.90
CA GLY A 40 9.24 -6.60 -0.75
C GLY A 40 8.21 -6.08 -1.76
N GLN A 41 7.89 -6.83 -2.82
CA GLN A 41 6.87 -6.46 -3.82
C GLN A 41 5.54 -7.17 -3.64
N TYR A 42 5.40 -7.99 -2.60
CA TYR A 42 4.19 -8.75 -2.32
C TYR A 42 3.37 -8.08 -1.22
N TRP A 43 2.22 -7.56 -1.61
CA TRP A 43 1.31 -6.80 -0.77
C TRP A 43 0.06 -7.61 -0.48
N LYS A 44 -0.27 -7.76 0.80
CA LYS A 44 -1.48 -8.39 1.29
C LYS A 44 -2.49 -7.30 1.66
N LEU A 45 -3.70 -7.41 1.13
CA LEU A 45 -4.82 -6.54 1.48
C LEU A 45 -5.61 -7.24 2.60
N VAL A 46 -5.56 -6.67 3.80
CA VAL A 46 -6.24 -7.23 4.98
C VAL A 46 -7.43 -6.32 5.32
N PRO A 47 -8.68 -6.81 5.28
CA PRO A 47 -9.85 -6.00 5.64
C PRO A 47 -9.74 -5.43 7.05
N VAL A 48 -10.11 -4.16 7.21
CA VAL A 48 -10.24 -3.53 8.53
C VAL A 48 -11.55 -4.01 9.16
N ALA A 49 -11.48 -4.57 10.37
CA ALA A 49 -12.66 -5.05 11.08
C ALA A 49 -13.68 -3.91 11.27
N GLY A 50 -14.96 -4.18 10.98
CA GLY A 50 -16.04 -3.18 11.04
C GLY A 50 -16.11 -2.25 9.82
N SER A 51 -15.29 -2.45 8.79
CA SER A 51 -15.39 -1.73 7.52
C SER A 51 -15.55 -2.69 6.34
N SER A 52 -16.44 -2.35 5.41
CA SER A 52 -16.64 -3.11 4.17
C SER A 52 -15.74 -2.67 3.01
N SER A 53 -15.01 -1.56 3.16
CA SER A 53 -14.28 -0.92 2.05
C SER A 53 -12.82 -0.58 2.36
N LYS A 54 -12.36 -0.78 3.60
CA LYS A 54 -11.04 -0.37 4.06
C LYS A 54 -10.13 -1.57 4.27
N PHE A 55 -8.85 -1.36 3.94
CA PHE A 55 -7.81 -2.38 4.02
C PHE A 55 -6.56 -1.82 4.68
N TYR A 56 -5.89 -2.66 5.45
CA TYR A 56 -4.45 -2.55 5.69
C TYR A 56 -3.69 -3.10 4.47
N LEU A 57 -2.62 -2.43 4.06
CA LEU A 57 -1.69 -2.95 3.06
C LEU A 57 -0.43 -3.42 3.78
N ARG A 58 -0.25 -4.74 3.88
CA ARG A 58 0.89 -5.36 4.56
C ARG A 58 1.88 -5.93 3.57
N ASN A 59 3.16 -5.79 3.85
CA ASN A 59 4.21 -6.29 2.98
C ASN A 59 4.80 -7.60 3.52
N THR A 60 5.10 -8.57 2.64
CA THR A 60 5.65 -9.85 3.11
C THR A 60 7.07 -9.77 3.68
N TYR A 61 7.87 -8.78 3.27
CA TYR A 61 9.25 -8.65 3.73
C TYR A 61 9.35 -8.28 5.22
N LEU A 62 8.54 -7.32 5.68
CA LEU A 62 8.49 -6.96 7.10
C LEU A 62 7.52 -7.83 7.91
N GLY A 63 6.55 -8.47 7.25
CA GLY A 63 5.60 -9.38 7.88
C GLY A 63 4.27 -8.73 8.26
N ASP A 64 3.36 -9.54 8.82
CA ASP A 64 1.97 -9.16 9.08
C ASP A 64 1.80 -8.14 10.24
N ASP A 65 2.88 -7.81 10.94
CA ASP A 65 2.89 -6.81 12.02
C ASP A 65 3.03 -5.38 11.50
N PHE A 66 3.31 -5.18 10.20
CA PHE A 66 3.52 -3.85 9.62
C PHE A 66 2.54 -3.54 8.49
N SER A 67 2.05 -2.30 8.45
CA SER A 67 1.09 -1.80 7.46
C SER A 67 1.57 -0.48 6.84
N LEU A 68 1.23 -0.24 5.58
CA LEU A 68 1.48 1.02 4.89
C LEU A 68 0.74 2.14 5.61
N ASP A 69 1.47 3.16 6.02
CA ASP A 69 1.02 4.27 6.84
C ASP A 69 1.47 5.59 6.24
N VAL A 70 0.64 6.61 6.39
CA VAL A 70 1.02 8.00 6.09
C VAL A 70 1.91 8.51 7.22
N ILE A 71 3.05 9.10 6.88
CA ILE A 71 3.91 9.75 7.88
C ILE A 71 3.18 11.00 8.40
N ASN A 72 2.88 11.04 9.70
CA ASN A 72 2.26 12.19 10.35
C ASN A 72 3.32 13.19 10.84
N ASP A 73 3.98 13.87 9.90
CA ASP A 73 5.03 14.86 10.15
C ASP A 73 4.55 16.32 9.96
N GLY A 74 3.26 16.51 9.72
CA GLY A 74 2.64 17.80 9.43
C GLY A 74 2.54 18.12 7.94
N THR A 75 3.39 17.52 7.09
CA THR A 75 3.28 17.62 5.63
C THR A 75 2.37 16.52 5.09
N ASN A 76 2.50 15.31 5.64
CA ASN A 76 1.60 14.17 5.40
C ASN A 76 1.51 13.82 3.91
N ASP A 77 2.64 13.80 3.21
CA ASP A 77 2.77 13.48 1.79
C ASP A 77 3.66 12.26 1.50
N GLN A 78 4.29 11.69 2.52
CA GLN A 78 5.08 10.48 2.45
C GLN A 78 4.39 9.29 3.12
N VAL A 79 4.78 8.09 2.71
CA VAL A 79 4.32 6.82 3.30
C VAL A 79 5.49 5.94 3.71
N HIS A 80 5.25 5.08 4.70
CA HIS A 80 6.20 4.06 5.17
C HIS A 80 5.45 2.85 5.73
N LEU A 81 6.15 1.77 6.06
CA LEU A 81 5.60 0.70 6.88
C LEU A 81 5.78 1.01 8.37
N ALA A 82 4.67 1.06 9.09
CA ALA A 82 4.62 1.23 10.54
C ALA A 82 4.01 0.01 11.22
N ALA A 83 4.21 -0.11 12.54
CA ALA A 83 3.53 -1.14 13.32
C ALA A 83 2.01 -1.04 13.14
N THR A 84 1.38 -2.17 12.87
CA THR A 84 -0.05 -2.22 12.55
C THR A 84 -0.87 -1.87 13.77
N GLY A 85 -1.81 -0.95 13.62
CA GLY A 85 -2.73 -0.54 14.68
C GLY A 85 -3.99 0.11 14.13
N ASN A 86 -4.89 0.51 15.02
CA ASN A 86 -6.14 1.18 14.66
C ASN A 86 -5.91 2.67 14.34
N PHE A 87 -5.10 2.95 13.31
CA PHE A 87 -4.70 4.29 12.92
C PHE A 87 -5.31 4.65 11.57
N THR A 88 -5.89 5.84 11.46
CA THR A 88 -6.49 6.32 10.20
C THR A 88 -5.45 6.45 9.07
N GLY A 89 -4.19 6.66 9.42
CA GLY A 89 -3.08 6.65 8.46
C GLY A 89 -2.82 5.30 7.82
N GLN A 90 -3.35 4.21 8.38
CA GLN A 90 -3.20 2.84 7.86
C GLN A 90 -4.44 2.32 7.14
N PHE A 91 -5.52 3.11 7.06
CA PHE A 91 -6.76 2.69 6.41
C PHE A 91 -6.81 3.18 4.97
N TRP A 92 -6.70 2.23 4.05
CA TRP A 92 -6.71 2.51 2.62
C TRP A 92 -7.99 2.01 1.97
N THR A 93 -8.59 2.84 1.12
CA THR A 93 -9.73 2.48 0.28
C THR A 93 -9.28 2.38 -1.18
N LEU A 94 -9.61 1.27 -1.84
CA LEU A 94 -9.29 1.04 -3.25
C LEU A 94 -10.47 1.47 -4.13
N ASN A 95 -10.36 2.64 -4.75
CA ASN A 95 -11.39 3.20 -5.63
C ASN A 95 -11.13 2.79 -7.08
N ARG A 96 -11.92 1.85 -7.61
CA ARG A 96 -11.78 1.37 -8.99
C ARG A 96 -12.07 2.52 -9.97
N ILE A 97 -11.18 2.75 -10.95
CA ILE A 97 -11.35 3.87 -11.91
C ILE A 97 -12.05 3.47 -13.21
N SER A 98 -12.20 2.17 -13.50
CA SER A 98 -12.95 1.68 -14.65
C SER A 98 -13.64 0.36 -14.33
N VAL A 99 -14.88 0.18 -14.79
CA VAL A 99 -15.75 -0.96 -14.42
C VAL A 99 -15.06 -2.32 -14.65
N ASN A 100 -14.36 -2.46 -15.77
CA ASN A 100 -13.69 -3.68 -16.20
C ASN A 100 -12.16 -3.66 -16.03
N GLY A 101 -11.60 -2.61 -15.41
CA GLY A 101 -10.15 -2.48 -15.25
C GLY A 101 -9.63 -3.00 -13.91
N THR A 102 -8.31 -3.19 -13.87
CA THR A 102 -7.55 -3.55 -12.67
C THR A 102 -6.87 -2.34 -12.03
N THR A 103 -7.20 -1.12 -12.48
CA THR A 103 -6.60 0.12 -11.98
C THR A 103 -7.48 0.73 -10.89
N PHE A 104 -6.82 1.17 -9.82
CA PHE A 104 -7.46 1.75 -8.64
C PHE A 104 -6.74 3.03 -8.23
N LYS A 105 -7.48 3.98 -7.66
CA LYS A 105 -6.92 5.06 -6.85
C LYS A 105 -7.02 4.68 -5.38
N LEU A 106 -5.90 4.69 -4.68
CA LEU A 106 -5.85 4.39 -3.25
C LEU A 106 -5.96 5.68 -2.47
N THR A 107 -7.06 5.86 -1.73
CA THR A 107 -7.25 6.98 -0.79
C THR A 107 -6.96 6.53 0.63
N ASN A 108 -6.58 7.46 1.49
CA ASN A 108 -6.26 7.20 2.88
C ASN A 108 -7.17 8.01 3.82
N ASP A 109 -7.65 7.39 4.90
CA ASP A 109 -8.57 8.05 5.82
C ASP A 109 -7.97 9.27 6.52
N PHE A 110 -6.66 9.28 6.79
CA PHE A 110 -5.99 10.40 7.46
C PHE A 110 -5.83 11.61 6.57
N THR A 111 -5.47 11.42 5.29
CA THR A 111 -5.28 12.52 4.34
C THR A 111 -6.56 12.93 3.62
N GLY A 112 -7.61 12.13 3.74
CA GLY A 112 -8.93 12.40 3.19
C GLY A 112 -9.12 11.91 1.74
N PRO A 113 -10.34 12.02 1.21
CA PRO A 113 -10.74 11.37 -0.05
C PRO A 113 -10.13 12.00 -1.31
N ASN A 114 -9.46 13.15 -1.19
CA ASN A 114 -8.92 13.91 -2.31
C ASN A 114 -7.40 13.74 -2.48
N LYS A 115 -6.73 13.00 -1.58
CA LYS A 115 -5.33 12.62 -1.74
C LYS A 115 -5.24 11.14 -2.09
N PHE A 116 -4.29 10.82 -2.96
CA PHE A 116 -4.07 9.46 -3.45
C PHE A 116 -2.63 9.05 -3.23
N LEU A 117 -2.39 7.75 -3.03
CA LEU A 117 -1.03 7.21 -3.15
C LEU A 117 -0.53 7.41 -4.59
N ASP A 118 0.65 8.01 -4.73
CA ASP A 118 1.26 8.32 -6.02
C ASP A 118 2.77 8.02 -6.00
N ALA A 119 3.37 7.90 -7.19
CA ALA A 119 4.81 7.80 -7.36
C ALA A 119 5.36 9.16 -7.81
N THR A 120 6.39 9.63 -7.12
CA THR A 120 7.14 10.81 -7.54
C THR A 120 8.20 10.42 -8.60
N ARG A 121 8.64 11.41 -9.37
CA ARG A 121 9.66 11.24 -10.41
C ARG A 121 11.05 11.00 -9.83
#